data_AF-A0ABC8XF79-F1
#
_entry.id   AF-A0ABC8XF79-F1
#
_cell.length_a   1.000
_cell.length_b   1.000
_cell.length_c   1.000
_cell.angle_alpha   90.00
_cell.angle_beta   90.00
_cell.angle_gamma   90.00
#
_symmetry.space_group_name_H-M   'P 1'
#
loop_
_entity.id
_entity.type
_entity.pdbx_description
1 polymer ?
#
loop_
_entity_poly.entity_id
_entity_poly.type
_entity_poly.pdbx_seq_one_letter_code
_entity_poly.pdbx_strand_id
1 'polypeptide(L)'
;MEAAAASSVGAGFGAQLRRAIGFRHSQRRAPSCSCPRSPRPAARLLCGGTARPRGAVAATSGDQRRRQRQLGELEAEAEAGSALGPPRSSPLEVREEMARCFDLVRRLGHGAVYLGSSRVPPTHPHFLQSTELAREIARLLDCTTWTGAGPGLMDAAIQGALEAEKPIGGIKIAKEAGEWTSSAIHPYLPPDTYLTCRFFSARKHGLVDAAVRSSPADRTAVIALPGGIGTLDELFEIMALIQLERIGSALPVPFLLLNYDSYYSKLLDFLNDCQDWGTVAPGEVASLWKVCDGNYEALEYLAEFYNVPVTERNYQISPQLKQHRTSYATN
;
A
#
# COMPACT_ATOMS: atom_id res chain seq x y z
N MET A 1 -68.77 -9.85 -18.36
CA MET A 1 -68.41 -10.59 -19.59
C MET A 1 -66.90 -10.52 -19.68
N GLU A 2 -66.28 -11.69 -19.64
CA GLU A 2 -64.86 -12.01 -19.81
C GLU A 2 -63.81 -11.55 -18.78
N ALA A 3 -63.06 -12.58 -18.38
CA ALA A 3 -61.85 -12.62 -17.59
C ALA A 3 -60.67 -12.93 -18.52
N ALA A 4 -59.45 -12.54 -18.13
CA ALA A 4 -58.17 -13.25 -18.37
C ALA A 4 -57.04 -12.34 -17.83
N ALA A 5 -56.28 -12.71 -16.79
CA ALA A 5 -55.29 -13.78 -16.67
C ALA A 5 -53.88 -13.37 -17.13
N ALA A 6 -53.01 -13.21 -16.14
CA ALA A 6 -51.60 -13.62 -16.01
C ALA A 6 -50.64 -13.56 -17.21
N SER A 7 -49.43 -13.02 -16.94
CA SER A 7 -48.19 -13.75 -17.24
C SER A 7 -47.00 -13.17 -16.48
N SER A 8 -46.43 -14.02 -15.62
CA SER A 8 -45.10 -13.96 -15.03
C SER A 8 -44.04 -14.42 -16.04
N VAL A 9 -42.88 -13.76 -16.10
CA VAL A 9 -41.64 -14.42 -16.54
C VAL A 9 -40.49 -13.95 -15.65
N GLY A 10 -40.07 -14.84 -14.77
CA GLY A 10 -38.74 -14.85 -14.18
C GLY A 10 -37.93 -16.03 -14.74
N ALA A 11 -36.66 -16.03 -14.37
CA ALA A 11 -35.66 -17.11 -14.51
C ALA A 11 -34.99 -17.27 -15.88
N GLY A 12 -33.66 -17.07 -15.87
CA GLY A 12 -32.78 -17.35 -17.01
C GLY A 12 -31.30 -17.15 -16.70
N PHE A 13 -30.80 -17.52 -15.52
CA PHE A 13 -29.35 -17.68 -15.29
C PHE A 13 -29.10 -19.03 -14.65
N GLY A 14 -28.68 -19.99 -15.48
CA GLY A 14 -28.38 -21.35 -15.09
C GLY A 14 -27.44 -22.01 -16.09
N ALA A 15 -26.22 -22.24 -15.61
CA ALA A 15 -25.33 -23.34 -15.99
C ALA A 15 -24.74 -23.36 -17.42
N GLN A 16 -23.43 -23.09 -17.50
CA GLN A 16 -22.49 -23.91 -18.29
C GLN A 16 -21.05 -23.50 -17.98
N LEU A 17 -20.31 -24.31 -17.21
CA LEU A 17 -19.02 -24.89 -17.61
C LEU A 17 -18.49 -25.80 -16.50
N ARG A 18 -18.58 -27.12 -16.74
CA ARG A 18 -17.77 -28.14 -16.08
C ARG A 18 -16.97 -28.87 -17.15
N ARG A 19 -15.74 -29.24 -16.79
CA ARG A 19 -14.75 -30.11 -17.45
C ARG A 19 -13.75 -29.39 -18.35
N ALA A 20 -12.49 -29.34 -17.92
CA ALA A 20 -11.53 -30.40 -18.23
C ALA A 20 -10.27 -30.27 -17.36
N ILE A 21 -10.03 -31.30 -16.54
CA ILE A 21 -8.73 -31.57 -15.90
C ILE A 21 -7.91 -32.38 -16.90
N GLY A 22 -6.69 -31.95 -17.18
CA GLY A 22 -5.75 -32.65 -18.05
C GLY A 22 -4.32 -32.51 -17.53
N PHE A 23 -4.01 -33.19 -16.43
CA PHE A 23 -2.64 -33.40 -15.95
C PHE A 23 -1.86 -34.23 -17.00
N ARG A 24 -0.74 -33.70 -17.49
CA ARG A 24 0.31 -34.52 -18.13
C ARG A 24 1.64 -34.29 -17.42
N HIS A 25 2.11 -35.34 -16.76
CA HIS A 25 3.49 -35.49 -16.31
C HIS A 25 4.43 -35.54 -17.51
N SER A 26 5.46 -34.69 -17.48
CA SER A 26 6.63 -34.81 -18.34
C SER A 26 7.87 -34.64 -17.45
N GLN A 27 8.44 -35.79 -17.07
CA GLN A 27 9.80 -35.88 -16.56
C GLN A 27 10.77 -35.70 -17.73
N ARG A 28 11.79 -34.84 -17.58
CA ARG A 28 13.14 -35.08 -18.14
C ARG A 28 14.17 -34.05 -17.65
N ARG A 29 15.10 -34.59 -16.86
CA ARG A 29 16.58 -34.41 -16.86
C ARG A 29 17.17 -32.99 -16.83
N ALA A 30 17.74 -32.67 -15.67
CA ALA A 30 18.77 -31.66 -15.48
C ALA A 30 20.11 -32.06 -16.14
N PRO A 31 20.86 -31.12 -16.73
CA PRO A 31 22.29 -31.25 -16.94
C PRO A 31 23.06 -30.54 -15.80
N SER A 32 24.00 -31.27 -15.23
CA SER A 32 25.01 -30.82 -14.27
C SER A 32 25.99 -29.84 -14.92
N CYS A 33 26.05 -28.60 -14.43
CA CYS A 33 27.13 -27.65 -14.75
C CYS A 33 28.18 -27.66 -13.64
N SER A 34 29.34 -28.22 -13.96
CA SER A 34 30.57 -28.18 -13.18
C SER A 34 31.26 -26.81 -13.34
N CYS A 35 31.33 -26.02 -12.26
CA CYS A 35 32.15 -24.80 -12.20
C CYS A 35 33.55 -25.14 -11.66
N PRO A 36 34.65 -24.78 -12.35
CA PRO A 36 35.99 -24.90 -11.81
C PRO A 36 36.29 -23.76 -10.82
N ARG A 37 36.88 -24.13 -9.68
CA ARG A 37 37.35 -23.24 -8.60
C ARG A 37 38.51 -22.36 -9.06
N SER A 38 38.43 -21.06 -8.78
CA SER A 38 39.55 -20.12 -8.89
C SER A 38 40.50 -20.24 -7.67
N PRO A 39 41.83 -20.14 -7.84
CA PRO A 39 42.77 -20.23 -6.74
C PRO A 39 42.93 -18.92 -5.96
N ARG A 40 43.02 -19.04 -4.63
CA ARG A 40 43.45 -17.97 -3.69
C ARG A 40 44.93 -17.66 -3.90
N PRO A 41 45.37 -16.38 -3.86
CA PRO A 41 46.78 -16.09 -3.65
C PRO A 41 47.13 -16.10 -2.16
N ALA A 42 48.32 -16.65 -1.91
CA ALA A 42 48.91 -16.90 -0.61
C ALA A 42 49.39 -15.64 0.10
N ALA A 43 49.47 -15.77 1.42
CA ALA A 43 50.10 -14.84 2.34
C ALA A 43 51.56 -14.55 1.98
N ARG A 44 51.97 -13.29 2.12
CA ARG A 44 53.37 -12.90 2.21
C ARG A 44 53.60 -12.18 3.53
N LEU A 45 54.27 -12.89 4.44
CA LEU A 45 54.98 -12.34 5.59
C LEU A 45 56.12 -11.44 5.08
N LEU A 46 56.20 -10.21 5.58
CA LEU A 46 57.46 -9.47 5.70
C LEU A 46 57.48 -8.77 7.06
N CYS A 47 58.47 -9.15 7.86
CA CYS A 47 58.85 -8.53 9.13
C CYS A 47 59.56 -7.19 8.92
N GLY A 48 59.53 -6.35 9.95
CA GLY A 48 60.62 -5.43 10.28
C GLY A 48 60.36 -3.95 9.97
N GLY A 49 59.88 -3.21 10.96
CA GLY A 49 59.80 -1.74 10.88
C GLY A 49 59.52 -1.14 12.26
N THR A 50 60.55 -0.49 12.81
CA THR A 50 60.67 0.11 14.14
C THR A 50 59.54 1.07 14.52
N ALA A 51 58.98 0.89 15.71
CA ALA A 51 58.00 1.78 16.32
C ALA A 51 58.63 3.15 16.67
N ARG A 52 58.00 4.24 16.21
CA ARG A 52 58.15 5.59 16.75
C ARG A 52 56.82 5.98 17.42
N PRO A 53 56.83 6.69 18.56
CA PRO A 53 55.59 7.04 19.25
C PRO A 53 54.86 8.10 18.42
N ARG A 54 53.68 7.75 17.90
CA ARG A 54 52.75 8.74 17.35
C ARG A 54 52.11 9.48 18.51
N GLY A 55 52.31 10.79 18.56
CA GLY A 55 51.60 11.68 19.46
C GLY A 55 50.10 11.49 19.32
N ALA A 56 49.40 11.58 20.46
CA ALA A 56 47.95 11.57 20.52
C ALA A 56 47.42 12.75 19.70
N VAL A 57 46.92 12.47 18.50
CA VAL A 57 46.13 13.42 17.73
C VAL A 57 44.80 13.55 18.48
N ALA A 58 44.58 14.71 19.10
CA ALA A 58 43.29 15.04 19.69
C ALA A 58 42.22 14.91 18.61
N ALA A 59 41.25 14.01 18.81
CA ALA A 59 40.11 13.86 17.92
C ALA A 59 39.41 15.21 17.79
N THR A 60 39.38 15.76 16.57
CA THR A 60 38.69 17.03 16.32
C THR A 60 37.20 16.86 16.61
N SER A 61 36.53 17.93 17.03
CA SER A 61 35.10 17.93 17.38
C SER A 61 34.20 17.39 16.26
N GLY A 62 34.65 17.44 14.99
CA GLY A 62 33.97 16.83 13.85
C GLY A 62 34.02 15.29 13.84
N ASP A 63 35.12 14.68 14.27
CA ASP A 63 35.27 13.21 14.32
C ASP A 63 34.45 12.61 15.47
N GLN A 64 34.33 13.34 16.59
CA GLN A 64 33.44 12.97 17.70
C GLN A 64 31.97 12.99 17.29
N ARG A 65 31.50 14.06 16.62
CA ARG A 65 30.11 14.15 16.13
C ARG A 65 29.79 13.06 15.10
N ARG A 66 30.74 12.71 14.23
CA ARG A 66 30.55 11.65 13.23
C ARG A 66 30.43 10.28 13.87
N ARG A 67 31.27 9.98 14.87
CA ARG A 67 31.16 8.75 15.68
C ARG A 67 29.88 8.69 16.49
N GLN A 68 29.42 9.81 17.06
CA GLN A 68 28.18 9.86 17.84
C GLN A 68 26.94 9.63 16.96
N ARG A 69 26.94 10.16 15.72
CA ARG A 69 25.90 9.83 14.73
C ARG A 69 25.93 8.36 14.35
N GLN A 70 27.11 7.82 14.08
CA GLN A 70 27.29 6.44 13.68
C GLN A 70 26.92 5.46 14.81
N LEU A 71 27.19 5.82 16.08
CA LEU A 71 26.72 5.09 17.25
C LEU A 71 25.21 5.16 17.41
N GLY A 72 24.60 6.33 17.23
CA GLY A 72 23.13 6.47 17.24
C GLY A 72 22.43 5.70 16.12
N GLU A 73 23.05 5.62 14.94
CA GLU A 73 22.58 4.78 13.82
C GLU A 73 22.67 3.30 14.17
N LEU A 74 23.78 2.84 14.76
CA LEU A 74 23.96 1.44 15.19
C LEU A 74 23.04 1.05 16.36
N GLU A 75 22.78 1.98 17.29
CA GLU A 75 21.83 1.78 18.39
C GLU A 75 20.38 1.73 17.87
N ALA A 76 20.02 2.60 16.94
CA ALA A 76 18.72 2.55 16.26
C ALA A 76 18.56 1.27 15.42
N GLU A 77 19.61 0.81 14.75
CA GLU A 77 19.61 -0.49 14.03
C GLU A 77 19.50 -1.68 14.99
N ALA A 78 20.10 -1.62 16.18
CA ALA A 78 20.01 -2.66 17.20
C ALA A 78 18.62 -2.71 17.86
N GLU A 79 18.03 -1.56 18.19
CA GLU A 79 16.65 -1.48 18.68
C GLU A 79 15.64 -1.89 17.60
N ALA A 80 15.85 -1.51 16.34
CA ALA A 80 15.03 -1.94 15.21
C ALA A 80 15.18 -3.44 14.91
N GLY A 81 16.40 -3.99 15.06
CA GLY A 81 16.66 -5.43 14.99
C GLY A 81 15.97 -6.22 16.11
N SER A 82 15.79 -5.61 17.28
CA SER A 82 14.95 -6.16 18.34
C SER A 82 13.45 -6.10 18.01
N ALA A 83 12.99 -5.06 17.32
CA ALA A 83 11.59 -4.90 16.90
C ALA A 83 11.16 -5.90 15.81
N LEU A 84 12.11 -6.42 15.02
CA LEU A 84 11.86 -7.48 14.04
C LEU A 84 11.50 -8.83 14.65
N GLY A 85 11.75 -9.03 15.95
CA GLY A 85 11.62 -10.33 16.60
C GLY A 85 12.45 -11.43 15.91
N PRO A 86 12.41 -12.67 16.41
CA PRO A 86 12.98 -13.80 15.69
C PRO A 86 12.23 -14.01 14.35
N PRO A 87 12.84 -14.74 13.38
CA PRO A 87 12.12 -15.24 12.20
C PRO A 87 10.83 -15.94 12.60
N ARG A 88 9.85 -16.03 11.69
CA ARG A 88 8.56 -16.73 11.93
C ARG A 88 8.76 -18.02 12.72
N SER A 89 8.45 -17.98 14.02
CA SER A 89 8.65 -19.08 14.95
C SER A 89 7.40 -19.95 15.05
N SER A 90 6.22 -19.37 14.83
CA SER A 90 4.95 -20.08 14.88
C SER A 90 3.87 -19.40 14.03
N PRO A 91 2.99 -20.16 13.34
CA PRO A 91 1.78 -19.62 12.71
C PRO A 91 0.84 -18.89 13.69
N LEU A 92 0.90 -19.24 14.98
CA LEU A 92 0.04 -18.64 16.02
C LEU A 92 0.33 -17.15 16.21
N GLU A 93 1.59 -16.74 16.07
CA GLU A 93 1.99 -15.33 16.21
C GLU A 93 1.41 -14.47 15.06
N VAL A 94 1.37 -15.03 13.85
CA VAL A 94 0.75 -14.36 12.69
C VAL A 94 -0.75 -14.21 12.92
N ARG A 95 -1.41 -15.27 13.41
CA ARG A 95 -2.83 -15.26 13.76
C ARG A 95 -3.14 -14.22 14.85
N GLU A 96 -2.32 -14.15 15.89
CA GLU A 96 -2.48 -13.17 16.97
C GLU A 96 -2.30 -11.74 16.47
N GLU A 97 -1.35 -11.51 15.57
CA GLU A 97 -1.17 -10.19 14.98
C GLU A 97 -2.32 -9.80 14.03
N MET A 98 -2.83 -10.74 13.24
CA MET A 98 -4.05 -10.54 12.44
C MET A 98 -5.25 -10.21 13.33
N ALA A 99 -5.42 -10.90 14.46
CA ALA A 99 -6.49 -10.62 15.42
C ALA A 99 -6.38 -9.19 15.98
N ARG A 100 -5.17 -8.72 16.30
CA ARG A 100 -4.96 -7.32 16.72
C ARG A 100 -5.29 -6.31 15.62
N CYS A 101 -5.02 -6.64 14.36
CA CYS A 101 -5.42 -5.79 13.22
C CYS A 101 -6.95 -5.67 13.14
N PHE A 102 -7.66 -6.80 13.17
CA PHE A 102 -9.13 -6.82 13.21
C PHE A 102 -9.71 -6.03 14.38
N ASP A 103 -9.14 -6.19 15.57
CA ASP A 103 -9.61 -5.45 16.76
C ASP A 103 -9.38 -3.95 16.62
N LEU A 104 -8.29 -3.53 16.00
CA LEU A 104 -8.03 -2.13 15.70
C LEU A 104 -9.06 -1.59 14.69
N VAL A 105 -9.30 -2.31 13.59
CA VAL A 105 -10.31 -1.94 12.57
C VAL A 105 -11.70 -1.87 13.18
N ARG A 106 -12.09 -2.86 13.98
CA ARG A 106 -13.40 -2.88 14.66
C ARG A 106 -13.59 -1.69 15.61
N ARG A 107 -12.53 -1.25 16.30
CA ARG A 107 -12.60 -0.10 17.22
C ARG A 107 -12.69 1.23 16.50
N LEU A 108 -11.90 1.40 15.44
CA LEU A 108 -11.82 2.66 14.70
C LEU A 108 -12.87 2.76 13.57
N GLY A 109 -13.47 1.64 13.17
CA GLY A 109 -14.38 1.55 12.04
C GLY A 109 -13.67 1.33 10.70
N HIS A 110 -14.38 0.70 9.77
CA HIS A 110 -13.97 0.62 8.37
C HIS A 110 -13.96 2.02 7.73
N GLY A 111 -13.22 2.19 6.64
CA GLY A 111 -13.21 3.47 5.94
C GLY A 111 -12.35 3.50 4.69
N ALA A 112 -11.75 4.65 4.44
CA ALA A 112 -10.96 4.93 3.24
C ALA A 112 -9.51 4.49 3.43
N VAL A 113 -9.06 3.48 2.68
CA VAL A 113 -7.70 2.95 2.71
C VAL A 113 -6.86 3.58 1.61
N TYR A 114 -5.77 4.24 1.98
CA TYR A 114 -4.84 4.87 1.05
C TYR A 114 -3.57 4.04 0.89
N LEU A 115 -3.26 3.72 -0.36
CA LEU A 115 -2.04 3.06 -0.79
C LEU A 115 -1.21 4.09 -1.54
N GLY A 116 0.07 4.28 -1.20
CA GLY A 116 0.86 5.33 -1.83
C GLY A 116 2.35 5.27 -1.53
N SER A 117 3.12 6.05 -2.27
CA SER A 117 4.58 6.10 -2.11
C SER A 117 5.01 6.56 -0.72
N SER A 118 5.93 5.83 -0.10
CA SER A 118 6.62 6.25 1.12
C SER A 118 7.76 7.25 0.88
N ARG A 119 7.97 7.69 -0.38
CA ARG A 119 9.17 8.47 -0.79
C ARG A 119 8.86 9.85 -1.35
N VAL A 120 7.59 10.15 -1.63
CA VAL A 120 7.21 11.45 -2.19
C VAL A 120 7.29 12.51 -1.09
N PRO A 121 8.13 13.56 -1.22
CA PRO A 121 8.30 14.54 -0.16
C PRO A 121 7.10 15.51 -0.07
N PRO A 122 6.90 16.20 1.07
CA PRO A 122 5.84 17.20 1.24
C PRO A 122 5.86 18.35 0.22
N THR A 123 7.00 18.63 -0.40
CA THR A 123 7.14 19.66 -1.44
C THR A 123 6.61 19.22 -2.81
N HIS A 124 6.35 17.93 -3.01
CA HIS A 124 5.89 17.42 -4.30
C HIS A 124 4.39 17.69 -4.49
N PRO A 125 3.93 18.08 -5.69
CA PRO A 125 2.51 18.38 -5.95
C PRO A 125 1.54 17.25 -5.55
N HIS A 126 1.92 15.99 -5.82
CA HIS A 126 1.10 14.82 -5.44
C HIS A 126 0.88 14.71 -3.93
N PHE A 127 1.80 15.20 -3.09
CA PHE A 127 1.58 15.21 -1.64
C PHE A 127 0.41 16.12 -1.29
N LEU A 128 0.43 17.37 -1.76
CA LEU A 128 -0.65 18.33 -1.53
C LEU A 128 -1.99 17.83 -2.11
N GLN A 129 -1.98 17.32 -3.34
CA GLN A 129 -3.18 16.73 -3.96
C GLN A 129 -3.74 15.57 -3.13
N SER A 130 -2.86 14.72 -2.58
CA SER A 130 -3.26 13.57 -1.76
C SER A 130 -3.81 14.02 -0.39
N THR A 131 -3.24 15.06 0.22
CA THR A 131 -3.77 15.69 1.44
C THR A 131 -5.16 16.26 1.20
N GLU A 132 -5.36 17.04 0.13
CA GLU A 132 -6.67 17.57 -0.23
C GLU A 132 -7.68 16.44 -0.49
N LEU A 133 -7.30 15.43 -1.27
CA LEU A 133 -8.17 14.29 -1.56
C LEU A 133 -8.59 13.58 -0.28
N ALA A 134 -7.64 13.30 0.62
CA ALA A 134 -7.92 12.60 1.86
C ALA A 134 -8.85 13.38 2.79
N ARG A 135 -8.64 14.70 2.92
CA ARG A 135 -9.52 15.59 3.67
C ARG A 135 -10.96 15.53 3.15
N GLU A 136 -11.12 15.67 1.83
CA GLU A 136 -12.45 15.73 1.23
C GLU A 136 -13.16 14.36 1.26
N ILE A 137 -12.44 13.25 1.06
CA ILE A 137 -13.01 11.90 1.20
C ILE A 137 -13.43 11.63 2.65
N ALA A 138 -12.60 12.00 3.64
CA ALA A 138 -12.93 11.78 5.04
C ALA A 138 -14.20 12.57 5.46
N ARG A 139 -14.40 13.78 4.92
CA ARG A 139 -15.63 14.56 5.11
C ARG A 139 -16.82 13.95 4.38
N LEU A 140 -16.65 13.57 3.12
CA LEU A 140 -17.71 13.04 2.25
C LEU A 140 -18.27 11.71 2.75
N LEU A 141 -17.38 10.82 3.19
CA LEU A 141 -17.73 9.47 3.61
C LEU A 141 -17.99 9.36 5.11
N ASP A 142 -17.59 10.35 5.90
CA ASP A 142 -17.66 10.33 7.36
C ASP A 142 -17.07 9.03 7.95
N CYS A 143 -15.86 8.69 7.51
CA CYS A 143 -15.22 7.42 7.85
C CYS A 143 -13.77 7.58 8.26
N THR A 144 -13.20 6.49 8.76
CA THR A 144 -11.80 6.43 9.20
C THR A 144 -10.86 6.42 8.02
N THR A 145 -9.80 7.22 8.08
CA THR A 145 -8.73 7.19 7.09
C THR A 145 -7.66 6.19 7.49
N TRP A 146 -7.45 5.19 6.66
CA TRP A 146 -6.52 4.08 6.89
C TRP A 146 -5.30 4.18 5.99
N THR A 147 -4.11 3.98 6.54
CA THR A 147 -2.86 3.96 5.78
C THR A 147 -1.87 2.94 6.36
N GLY A 148 -0.75 2.71 5.68
CA GLY A 148 0.41 2.03 6.27
C GLY A 148 1.12 2.84 7.37
N ALA A 149 0.66 4.08 7.64
CA ALA A 149 1.19 5.00 8.65
C ALA A 149 2.71 5.21 8.55
N GLY A 150 3.17 5.29 7.30
CA GLY A 150 4.53 5.66 6.93
C GLY A 150 4.63 7.09 6.39
N PRO A 151 5.84 7.51 6.00
CA PRO A 151 6.05 8.82 5.38
C PRO A 151 5.43 8.92 3.98
N GLY A 152 5.58 10.08 3.34
CA GLY A 152 5.20 10.31 1.96
C GLY A 152 3.70 10.44 1.77
N LEU A 153 3.12 9.79 0.76
CA LEU A 153 1.70 9.93 0.45
C LEU A 153 0.77 9.30 1.51
N MET A 154 1.29 8.39 2.35
CA MET A 154 0.57 7.91 3.53
C MET A 154 0.45 9.03 4.58
N ASP A 155 1.55 9.75 4.84
CA ASP A 155 1.57 10.94 5.71
C ASP A 155 0.63 12.02 5.17
N ALA A 156 0.65 12.27 3.85
CA ALA A 156 -0.26 13.21 3.20
C ALA A 156 -1.74 12.89 3.49
N ALA A 157 -2.12 11.61 3.41
CA ALA A 157 -3.49 11.18 3.70
C ALA A 157 -3.84 11.35 5.19
N ILE A 158 -2.90 11.06 6.10
CA ILE A 158 -3.07 11.30 7.54
C ILE A 158 -3.30 12.79 7.82
N GLN A 159 -2.49 13.68 7.21
CA GLN A 159 -2.64 15.13 7.37
C GLN A 159 -4.03 15.60 6.90
N GLY A 160 -4.51 15.09 5.76
CA GLY A 160 -5.84 15.43 5.25
C GLY A 160 -6.96 15.00 6.20
N ALA A 161 -6.85 13.81 6.79
CA ALA A 161 -7.81 13.33 7.78
C ALA A 161 -7.79 14.14 9.08
N LEU A 162 -6.61 14.59 9.53
CA LEU A 162 -6.48 15.50 10.68
C LEU A 162 -7.17 16.84 10.40
N GLU A 163 -6.97 17.42 9.22
CA GLU A 163 -7.65 18.66 8.79
C GLU A 163 -9.17 18.50 8.65
N ALA A 164 -9.64 17.27 8.43
CA ALA A 164 -11.05 16.93 8.40
C ALA A 164 -11.64 16.66 9.80
N GLU A 165 -10.80 16.61 10.84
CA GLU A 165 -11.17 16.21 12.21
C GLU A 165 -11.83 14.82 12.24
N LYS A 166 -11.32 13.88 11.42
CA LYS A 166 -11.83 12.51 11.31
C LYS A 166 -10.86 11.47 11.90
N PRO A 167 -11.37 10.28 12.27
CA PRO A 167 -10.51 9.23 12.82
C PRO A 167 -9.46 8.75 11.82
N ILE A 168 -8.31 8.33 12.35
CA ILE A 168 -7.17 7.83 11.58
C ILE A 168 -6.81 6.45 12.10
N GLY A 169 -6.54 5.52 11.19
CA GLY A 169 -6.07 4.17 11.45
C GLY A 169 -4.76 3.90 10.74
N GLY A 170 -3.81 3.25 11.41
CA GLY A 170 -2.50 2.91 10.84
C GLY A 170 -2.13 1.45 11.02
N ILE A 171 -1.63 0.80 9.97
CA ILE A 171 -1.05 -0.56 10.06
C ILE A 171 0.41 -0.50 9.57
N LYS A 172 1.31 -0.13 10.49
CA LYS A 172 2.74 0.09 10.24
C LYS A 172 3.50 -1.23 10.04
N ILE A 173 4.67 -1.12 9.45
CA ILE A 173 5.70 -2.16 9.47
C ILE A 173 7.05 -1.53 9.83
N ALA A 174 7.93 -2.30 10.48
CA ALA A 174 9.19 -1.78 11.01
C ALA A 174 10.20 -1.28 9.97
N LYS A 175 10.07 -1.71 8.70
CA LYS A 175 10.96 -1.30 7.62
C LYS A 175 10.17 -0.75 6.44
N GLU A 176 10.34 0.53 6.16
CA GLU A 176 9.69 1.24 5.06
C GLU A 176 10.69 2.12 4.32
N ALA A 177 10.47 2.32 3.02
CA ALA A 177 11.38 3.06 2.14
C ALA A 177 12.84 2.54 2.02
N GLY A 178 13.23 1.49 2.76
CA GLY A 178 14.62 1.02 2.88
C GLY A 178 15.24 1.35 4.23
N GLU A 179 14.55 2.15 5.03
CA GLU A 179 14.97 2.59 6.36
C GLU A 179 14.19 1.84 7.44
N TRP A 180 14.86 1.56 8.55
CA TRP A 180 14.19 1.13 9.76
C TRP A 180 13.43 2.31 10.33
N THR A 181 12.15 2.14 10.64
CA THR A 181 11.47 3.12 11.49
C THR A 181 12.19 3.10 12.83
N SER A 182 12.92 4.16 13.16
CA SER A 182 13.75 4.28 14.38
C SER A 182 12.95 4.14 15.68
N SER A 183 11.62 4.10 15.59
CA SER A 183 10.70 3.81 16.67
C SER A 183 9.52 2.99 16.17
N ALA A 184 9.05 2.04 16.98
CA ALA A 184 7.75 1.40 16.77
C ALA A 184 6.57 2.39 16.97
N ILE A 185 6.87 3.62 17.42
CA ILE A 185 5.93 4.69 17.69
C ILE A 185 5.80 5.61 16.48
N HIS A 186 4.57 6.00 16.14
CA HIS A 186 4.34 7.00 15.10
C HIS A 186 4.73 8.40 15.60
N PRO A 187 5.33 9.29 14.78
CA PRO A 187 5.83 10.58 15.25
C PRO A 187 4.81 11.49 15.93
N TYR A 188 3.54 11.40 15.52
CA TYR A 188 2.48 12.30 16.00
C TYR A 188 1.08 11.66 16.09
N LEU A 189 0.91 10.37 15.79
CA LEU A 189 -0.39 9.71 15.92
C LEU A 189 -0.53 9.13 17.34
N PRO A 190 -1.72 9.17 17.94
CA PRO A 190 -1.96 8.53 19.24
C PRO A 190 -1.68 7.01 19.18
N PRO A 191 -1.02 6.40 20.18
CA PRO A 191 -0.63 4.99 20.14
C PRO A 191 -1.76 3.98 19.97
N ASP A 192 -3.01 4.35 20.30
CA ASP A 192 -4.20 3.50 20.19
C ASP A 192 -4.86 3.55 18.81
N THR A 193 -4.33 4.37 17.89
CA THR A 193 -4.83 4.57 16.52
C THR A 193 -4.06 3.75 15.47
N TYR A 194 -2.95 3.13 15.83
CA TYR A 194 -2.17 2.32 14.89
C TYR A 194 -1.60 1.06 15.54
N LEU A 195 -1.23 0.10 14.70
CA LEU A 195 -0.51 -1.10 15.09
C LEU A 195 0.77 -1.21 14.26
N THR A 196 1.89 -1.53 14.89
CA THR A 196 3.13 -1.87 14.19
C THR A 196 3.22 -3.39 14.04
N CYS A 197 3.00 -3.87 12.83
CA CYS A 197 3.06 -5.29 12.50
C CYS A 197 4.52 -5.73 12.28
N ARG A 198 4.84 -6.91 12.81
CA ARG A 198 6.06 -7.63 12.45
C ARG A 198 5.88 -8.40 11.13
N PHE A 199 4.69 -8.93 10.89
CA PHE A 199 4.39 -9.76 9.74
C PHE A 199 3.66 -8.97 8.66
N PHE A 200 4.27 -8.90 7.48
CA PHE A 200 3.67 -8.25 6.33
C PHE A 200 2.29 -8.82 5.94
N SER A 201 2.08 -10.13 6.15
CA SER A 201 0.79 -10.78 5.93
C SER A 201 -0.32 -10.27 6.86
N ALA A 202 0.01 -9.97 8.12
CA ALA A 202 -0.96 -9.40 9.06
C ALA A 202 -1.28 -7.96 8.67
N ARG A 203 -0.26 -7.18 8.28
CA ARG A 203 -0.44 -5.82 7.77
C ARG A 203 -1.40 -5.77 6.59
N LYS A 204 -1.14 -6.59 5.57
CA LYS A 204 -1.99 -6.69 4.37
C LYS A 204 -3.43 -7.00 4.74
N HIS A 205 -3.61 -7.98 5.63
CA HIS A 205 -4.94 -8.35 6.09
C HIS A 205 -5.67 -7.21 6.80
N GLY A 206 -5.00 -6.47 7.69
CA GLY A 206 -5.59 -5.31 8.36
C GLY A 206 -6.02 -4.20 7.41
N LEU A 207 -5.20 -3.90 6.38
CA LEU A 207 -5.55 -2.89 5.37
C LEU A 207 -6.71 -3.36 4.48
N VAL A 208 -6.75 -4.64 4.10
CA VAL A 208 -7.89 -5.21 3.36
C VAL A 208 -9.15 -5.12 4.21
N ASP A 209 -9.11 -5.60 5.46
CA ASP A 209 -10.23 -5.59 6.39
C ASP A 209 -10.81 -4.19 6.55
N ALA A 210 -9.96 -3.18 6.76
CA ALA A 210 -10.35 -1.77 6.89
C ALA A 210 -11.18 -1.21 5.72
N ALA A 211 -11.04 -1.77 4.50
CA ALA A 211 -11.81 -1.35 3.32
C ALA A 211 -13.08 -2.17 3.09
N VAL A 212 -13.26 -3.32 3.75
CA VAL A 212 -14.39 -4.21 3.50
C VAL A 212 -15.72 -3.53 3.85
N ARG A 213 -16.72 -3.74 2.99
CA ARG A 213 -18.11 -3.38 3.28
C ARG A 213 -18.86 -4.61 3.74
N SER A 214 -19.24 -4.63 5.01
CA SER A 214 -20.06 -5.68 5.63
C SER A 214 -21.54 -5.28 5.73
N SER A 215 -21.84 -3.99 5.63
CA SER A 215 -23.19 -3.42 5.67
C SER A 215 -23.39 -2.37 4.56
N PRO A 216 -24.60 -2.20 4.02
CA PRO A 216 -24.92 -1.08 3.12
C PRO A 216 -24.60 0.30 3.71
N ALA A 217 -24.60 0.42 5.03
CA ALA A 217 -24.23 1.65 5.75
C ALA A 217 -22.73 1.95 5.74
N ASP A 218 -21.88 0.95 5.46
CA ASP A 218 -20.43 1.13 5.42
C ASP A 218 -20.05 1.99 4.20
N ARG A 219 -19.37 3.11 4.51
CA ARG A 219 -18.79 4.02 3.53
C ARG A 219 -17.27 3.87 3.53
N THR A 220 -16.79 2.99 2.66
CA THR A 220 -15.36 2.65 2.53
C THR A 220 -14.87 2.96 1.14
N ALA A 221 -13.57 3.03 0.96
CA ALA A 221 -12.97 3.14 -0.37
C ALA A 221 -11.53 2.65 -0.32
N VAL A 222 -11.02 2.19 -1.45
CA VAL A 222 -9.58 1.99 -1.64
C VAL A 222 -9.08 3.06 -2.60
N ILE A 223 -8.02 3.77 -2.22
CA ILE A 223 -7.43 4.87 -2.97
C ILE A 223 -5.97 4.52 -3.26
N ALA A 224 -5.67 4.14 -4.50
CA ALA A 224 -4.31 3.93 -4.96
C ALA A 224 -3.71 5.23 -5.54
N LEU A 225 -2.90 5.90 -4.72
CA LEU A 225 -2.10 7.06 -5.08
C LEU A 225 -0.82 6.64 -5.84
N PRO A 226 -0.10 7.56 -6.51
CA PRO A 226 1.19 7.27 -7.14
C PRO A 226 2.18 6.59 -6.19
N GLY A 227 2.72 5.46 -6.61
CA GLY A 227 3.43 4.55 -5.71
C GLY A 227 4.42 3.60 -6.37
N GLY A 228 5.29 3.02 -5.55
CA GLY A 228 6.30 2.05 -5.97
C GLY A 228 5.84 0.60 -5.78
N ILE A 229 6.81 -0.31 -5.63
CA ILE A 229 6.56 -1.76 -5.49
C ILE A 229 5.55 -2.09 -4.38
N GLY A 230 5.67 -1.47 -3.19
CA GLY A 230 4.75 -1.72 -2.09
C GLY A 230 3.31 -1.32 -2.41
N THR A 231 3.13 -0.17 -3.05
CA THR A 231 1.81 0.28 -3.51
C THR A 231 1.25 -0.64 -4.60
N LEU A 232 2.08 -1.07 -5.56
CA LEU A 232 1.66 -2.00 -6.60
C LEU A 232 1.28 -3.38 -6.03
N ASP A 233 1.99 -3.85 -5.00
CA ASP A 233 1.68 -5.10 -4.31
C ASP A 233 0.31 -5.05 -3.62
N GLU A 234 0.04 -3.99 -2.85
CA GLU A 234 -1.27 -3.79 -2.20
C GLU A 234 -2.38 -3.55 -3.25
N LEU A 235 -2.10 -2.79 -4.31
CA LEU A 235 -3.02 -2.52 -5.43
C LEU A 235 -3.44 -3.82 -6.13
N PHE A 236 -2.50 -4.67 -6.54
CA PHE A 236 -2.81 -5.92 -7.23
C PHE A 236 -3.45 -6.95 -6.31
N GLU A 237 -3.15 -6.93 -5.01
CA GLU A 237 -3.84 -7.77 -4.03
C GLU A 237 -5.33 -7.40 -3.93
N ILE A 238 -5.67 -6.11 -3.83
CA ILE A 238 -7.06 -5.65 -3.82
C ILE A 238 -7.77 -6.01 -5.13
N MET A 239 -7.13 -5.78 -6.29
CA MET A 239 -7.67 -6.20 -7.59
C MET A 239 -8.02 -7.69 -7.61
N ALA A 240 -7.08 -8.54 -7.17
CA ALA A 240 -7.27 -9.98 -7.13
C ALA A 240 -8.39 -10.39 -6.17
N LEU A 241 -8.52 -9.74 -5.01
CA LEU A 241 -9.59 -10.02 -4.06
C LEU A 241 -10.98 -9.66 -4.60
N ILE A 242 -11.09 -8.56 -5.34
CA ILE A 242 -12.34 -8.17 -6.02
C ILE A 242 -12.64 -9.16 -7.15
N GLN A 243 -11.65 -9.46 -7.99
CA GLN A 243 -11.76 -10.41 -9.11
C GLN A 243 -12.21 -11.80 -8.64
N LEU A 244 -11.68 -12.26 -7.50
CA LEU A 244 -12.03 -13.54 -6.89
C LEU A 244 -13.29 -13.49 -6.01
N GLU A 245 -14.00 -12.36 -6.00
CA GLU A 245 -15.23 -12.15 -5.23
C GLU A 245 -15.04 -12.37 -3.71
N ARG A 246 -13.80 -12.22 -3.21
CA ARG A 246 -13.46 -12.33 -1.78
C ARG A 246 -13.85 -11.07 -1.01
N ILE A 247 -13.82 -9.93 -1.68
CA ILE A 247 -14.40 -8.66 -1.23
C ILE A 247 -15.26 -8.11 -2.37
N GLY A 248 -16.22 -7.23 -2.07
CA GLY A 248 -16.99 -6.55 -3.12
C GLY A 248 -18.16 -7.34 -3.74
N SER A 249 -18.27 -8.64 -3.48
CA SER A 249 -19.24 -9.51 -4.16
C SER A 249 -20.70 -9.29 -3.73
N ALA A 250 -20.95 -9.20 -2.41
CA ALA A 250 -22.26 -8.85 -1.88
C ALA A 250 -22.49 -7.32 -1.86
N LEU A 251 -21.44 -6.58 -1.49
CA LEU A 251 -21.44 -5.12 -1.38
C LEU A 251 -20.18 -4.59 -2.07
N PRO A 252 -20.29 -3.94 -3.24
CA PRO A 252 -19.13 -3.46 -3.99
C PRO A 252 -18.27 -2.52 -3.16
N VAL A 253 -16.94 -2.66 -3.22
CA VAL A 253 -16.00 -1.74 -2.57
C VAL A 253 -15.46 -0.79 -3.64
N PRO A 254 -15.66 0.53 -3.55
CA PRO A 254 -15.14 1.44 -4.55
C PRO A 254 -13.61 1.46 -4.49
N PHE A 255 -12.97 1.16 -5.61
CA PHE A 255 -11.51 1.15 -5.74
C PHE A 255 -11.10 2.17 -6.79
N LEU A 256 -10.31 3.17 -6.40
CA LEU A 256 -9.90 4.28 -7.24
C LEU A 256 -8.39 4.21 -7.50
N LEU A 257 -7.99 4.37 -8.76
CA LEU A 257 -6.61 4.52 -9.20
C LEU A 257 -6.36 5.97 -9.60
N LEU A 258 -5.54 6.69 -8.84
CA LEU A 258 -5.26 8.11 -9.09
C LEU A 258 -4.09 8.24 -10.06
N ASN A 259 -4.43 8.51 -11.31
CA ASN A 259 -3.50 8.65 -12.44
C ASN A 259 -2.96 10.08 -12.58
N TYR A 260 -2.53 10.69 -11.46
CA TYR A 260 -1.96 12.03 -11.47
C TYR A 260 -0.81 12.14 -12.47
N ASP A 261 -0.87 13.15 -13.34
CA ASP A 261 0.13 13.41 -14.38
C ASP A 261 0.47 12.17 -15.24
N SER A 262 -0.54 11.31 -15.48
CA SER A 262 -0.38 10.07 -16.25
C SER A 262 0.61 9.08 -15.62
N TYR A 263 0.75 9.10 -14.29
CA TYR A 263 1.68 8.23 -13.56
C TYR A 263 1.49 6.74 -13.89
N TYR A 264 0.23 6.29 -13.95
CA TYR A 264 -0.14 4.91 -14.19
C TYR A 264 -0.39 4.58 -15.66
N SER A 265 -0.28 5.54 -16.60
CA SER A 265 -0.59 5.27 -18.01
C SER A 265 0.21 4.11 -18.60
N LYS A 266 1.50 3.97 -18.28
CA LYS A 266 2.31 2.82 -18.74
C LYS A 266 1.88 1.49 -18.11
N LEU A 267 1.38 1.52 -16.88
CA LEU A 267 0.84 0.32 -16.23
C LEU A 267 -0.48 -0.09 -16.89
N LEU A 268 -1.33 0.89 -17.21
CA LEU A 268 -2.58 0.66 -17.92
C LEU A 268 -2.33 0.11 -19.32
N ASP A 269 -1.35 0.65 -20.05
CA ASP A 269 -0.90 0.11 -21.34
C ASP A 269 -0.44 -1.35 -21.21
N PHE A 270 0.37 -1.66 -20.19
CA PHE A 270 0.80 -3.02 -19.92
C PHE A 270 -0.38 -3.97 -19.61
N LEU A 271 -1.40 -3.50 -18.89
CA LEU A 271 -2.60 -4.29 -18.62
C LEU A 271 -3.45 -4.51 -19.88
N ASN A 272 -3.44 -3.56 -20.82
CA ASN A 272 -4.02 -3.77 -22.15
C ASN A 272 -3.25 -4.84 -22.93
N ASP A 273 -1.91 -4.82 -22.90
CA ASP A 273 -1.11 -5.88 -23.51
C ASP A 273 -1.44 -7.25 -22.89
N CYS A 274 -1.62 -7.33 -21.56
CA CYS A 274 -2.04 -8.56 -20.88
C CYS A 274 -3.39 -9.10 -21.40
N GLN A 275 -4.31 -8.22 -21.76
CA GLN A 275 -5.58 -8.58 -22.40
C GLN A 275 -5.35 -9.16 -23.81
N ASP A 276 -4.48 -8.52 -24.60
CA ASP A 276 -4.12 -8.99 -25.94
C ASP A 276 -3.41 -10.35 -25.91
N TRP A 277 -2.61 -10.60 -24.88
CA TRP A 277 -2.00 -11.91 -24.61
C TRP A 277 -2.98 -12.96 -24.06
N GLY A 278 -4.22 -12.59 -23.76
CA GLY A 278 -5.25 -13.50 -23.22
C GLY A 278 -5.02 -13.89 -21.75
N THR A 279 -4.21 -13.13 -21.02
CA THR A 279 -3.96 -13.34 -19.58
C THR A 279 -4.98 -12.62 -18.69
N VAL A 280 -5.74 -11.69 -19.28
CA VAL A 280 -6.86 -10.99 -18.66
C VAL A 280 -8.02 -10.94 -19.67
N ALA A 281 -9.26 -11.11 -19.21
CA ALA A 281 -10.41 -11.06 -20.11
C ALA A 281 -10.73 -9.62 -20.56
N PRO A 282 -11.30 -9.42 -21.76
CA PRO A 282 -11.71 -8.11 -22.23
C PRO A 282 -12.63 -7.37 -21.25
N GLY A 283 -12.23 -6.16 -20.86
CA GLY A 283 -13.00 -5.32 -19.93
C GLY A 283 -12.89 -5.71 -18.44
N GLU A 284 -12.19 -6.81 -18.11
CA GLU A 284 -12.07 -7.29 -16.73
C GLU A 284 -11.37 -6.24 -15.85
N VAL A 285 -10.20 -5.74 -16.25
CA VAL A 285 -9.46 -4.70 -15.50
C VAL A 285 -10.30 -3.46 -15.26
N ALA A 286 -11.00 -2.98 -16.30
CA ALA A 286 -11.83 -1.78 -16.22
C ALA A 286 -13.03 -1.93 -15.27
N SER A 287 -13.44 -3.17 -14.98
CA SER A 287 -14.51 -3.47 -14.02
C SER A 287 -14.05 -3.51 -12.56
N LEU A 288 -12.74 -3.63 -12.29
CA LEU A 288 -12.19 -3.80 -10.94
C LEU A 288 -11.96 -2.48 -10.21
N TRP A 289 -11.81 -1.36 -10.94
CA TRP A 289 -11.52 -0.05 -10.36
C TRP A 289 -12.03 1.09 -11.23
N LYS A 290 -11.97 2.30 -10.68
CA LYS A 290 -12.17 3.55 -11.39
C LYS A 290 -10.83 4.29 -11.50
N VAL A 291 -10.36 4.51 -12.73
CA VAL A 291 -9.21 5.40 -12.98
C VAL A 291 -9.69 6.84 -12.91
N CYS A 292 -8.96 7.68 -12.19
CA CYS A 292 -9.24 9.11 -12.02
C CYS A 292 -7.99 9.93 -12.31
N ASP A 293 -8.09 10.94 -13.17
CA ASP A 293 -6.96 11.81 -13.49
C ASP A 293 -6.77 12.96 -12.47
N GLY A 294 -7.70 13.12 -11.53
CA GLY A 294 -7.60 14.10 -10.46
C GLY A 294 -8.66 13.99 -9.37
N ASN A 295 -8.53 14.83 -8.34
CA ASN A 295 -9.34 14.75 -7.11
C ASN A 295 -10.84 14.93 -7.35
N TYR A 296 -11.22 15.87 -8.21
CA TYR A 296 -12.64 16.12 -8.50
C TYR A 296 -13.35 14.88 -9.03
N GLU A 297 -12.74 14.19 -10.00
CA GLU A 297 -13.31 12.96 -10.57
C GLU A 297 -13.43 11.85 -9.54
N ALA A 298 -12.45 11.70 -8.65
CA ALA A 298 -12.47 10.72 -7.57
C ALA A 298 -13.61 11.01 -6.57
N LEU A 299 -13.78 12.28 -6.18
CA LEU A 299 -14.82 12.71 -5.24
C LEU A 299 -16.22 12.59 -5.83
N GLU A 300 -16.41 12.98 -7.09
CA GLU A 300 -17.70 12.81 -7.78
C GLU A 300 -18.06 11.34 -7.93
N TYR A 301 -17.11 10.48 -8.31
CA TYR A 301 -17.35 9.04 -8.38
C TYR A 301 -17.82 8.47 -7.04
N LEU A 302 -17.15 8.82 -5.93
CA LEU A 302 -17.55 8.37 -4.60
C LEU A 302 -18.91 8.93 -4.17
N ALA A 303 -19.19 10.20 -4.48
CA ALA A 303 -20.46 10.82 -4.17
C ALA A 303 -21.62 10.17 -4.94
N GLU A 304 -21.42 9.83 -6.22
CA GLU A 304 -22.38 9.07 -7.01
C GLU A 304 -22.56 7.65 -6.47
N PHE A 305 -21.45 6.95 -6.20
CA PHE A 305 -21.46 5.59 -5.65
C PHE A 305 -22.27 5.50 -4.35
N TYR A 306 -22.14 6.50 -3.48
CA TYR A 306 -22.85 6.59 -2.19
C TYR A 306 -24.14 7.42 -2.22
N ASN A 307 -24.60 7.84 -3.40
CA ASN A 307 -25.80 8.67 -3.57
C ASN A 307 -25.82 9.95 -2.70
N VAL A 308 -24.67 10.59 -2.53
CA VAL A 308 -24.55 11.87 -1.81
C VAL A 308 -25.21 12.98 -2.64
N PRO A 309 -26.16 13.74 -2.07
CA PRO A 309 -26.84 14.84 -2.77
C PRO A 309 -25.87 15.91 -3.27
N VAL A 310 -26.15 16.48 -4.45
CA VAL A 310 -25.31 17.55 -5.05
C VAL A 310 -25.13 18.74 -4.11
N THR A 311 -26.14 19.06 -3.31
CA THR A 311 -26.10 20.15 -2.31
C THR A 311 -25.07 19.93 -1.20
N GLU A 312 -24.65 18.68 -0.99
CA GLU A 312 -23.65 18.28 0.02
C GLU A 312 -22.24 18.14 -0.58
N ARG A 313 -22.09 18.23 -1.92
CA ARG A 313 -20.81 18.08 -2.65
C ARG A 313 -20.01 19.39 -2.66
N ASN A 314 -19.65 19.91 -1.49
CA ASN A 314 -18.97 21.20 -1.33
C ASN A 314 -17.45 21.04 -1.18
N TYR A 315 -16.79 20.53 -2.22
CA TYR A 315 -15.37 20.19 -2.17
C TYR A 315 -14.46 21.42 -2.09
N GLN A 316 -13.50 21.38 -1.17
CA GLN A 316 -12.43 22.38 -1.07
C GLN A 316 -11.15 21.83 -1.71
N ILE A 317 -11.07 21.84 -3.04
CA ILE A 317 -9.91 21.35 -3.80
C ILE A 317 -9.27 22.46 -4.63
N SER A 318 -7.95 22.40 -4.77
CA SER A 318 -7.22 23.32 -5.63
C SER A 318 -7.52 23.04 -7.11
N PRO A 319 -7.57 24.08 -7.97
CA PRO A 319 -7.70 23.89 -9.42
C PRO A 319 -6.55 23.01 -9.93
N GLN A 320 -6.87 22.03 -10.77
CA GLN A 320 -5.87 21.16 -11.40
C GLN A 320 -5.01 21.98 -12.37
N LEU A 321 -3.83 22.39 -11.93
CA LEU A 321 -2.79 22.89 -12.82
C LEU A 321 -2.24 21.70 -13.59
N LYS A 322 -2.46 21.64 -14.92
CA LYS A 322 -1.74 20.71 -15.80
C LYS A 322 -0.26 21.06 -15.71
N GLN A 323 0.51 20.36 -14.87
CA GLN A 323 1.95 20.62 -14.76
C GLN A 323 2.71 19.77 -15.78
N HIS A 324 3.60 20.43 -16.53
CA HIS A 324 4.57 19.73 -17.35
C HIS A 324 5.54 18.99 -16.43
N ARG A 325 5.59 17.66 -16.59
CA ARG A 325 6.50 16.70 -15.96
C ARG A 325 7.85 17.32 -15.57
N THR A 326 8.00 17.78 -14.33
CA THR A 326 9.30 18.23 -13.82
C THR A 326 10.11 16.99 -13.54
N SER A 327 11.10 16.70 -14.39
CA SER A 327 12.07 15.64 -14.11
C SER A 327 12.86 16.06 -12.87
N TYR A 328 12.55 15.47 -11.71
CA TYR A 328 13.45 15.53 -10.57
C TYR A 328 14.67 14.66 -10.91
N ALA A 329 15.67 15.27 -11.54
CA ALA A 329 16.98 14.69 -11.68
C ALA A 329 17.58 14.55 -10.27
N THR A 330 17.77 13.31 -9.86
CA THR A 330 18.58 12.93 -8.70
C THR A 330 20.03 13.36 -8.95
N ASN A 331 20.58 14.18 -8.06
CA ASN A 331 22.03 14.35 -7.88
C ASN A 331 22.63 13.11 -7.20
#